data_AF-A0A699Y242-F1
#
_entry.id   AF-A0A699Y242-F1
#
_cell.length_a   1.000
_cell.length_b   1.000
_cell.length_c   1.000
_cell.angle_alpha   90.00
_cell.angle_beta   90.00
_cell.angle_gamma   90.00
#
_symmetry.space_group_name_H-M   'P 1'
#
loop_
_entity.id
_entity.type
_entity.pdbx_description
1 polymer ?
#
loop_
_entity_poly.entity_id
_entity_poly.type
_entity_poly.pdbx_seq_one_letter_code
_entity_poly.pdbx_strand_id
1 'polypeptide(L)' 'SRILIVKVRRDSKSGPEFTWEREDQMQKKYPHLFLNSAPMADTTS' A
#
# COMPACT_ATOMS: atom_id res chain seq x y z
N SER A 1 -11.22 -10.19 -9.57
CA SER A 1 -10.66 -9.64 -8.33
C SER A 1 -9.17 -9.41 -8.49
N ARG A 2 -8.69 -8.18 -8.42
CA ARG A 2 -7.26 -7.85 -8.49
C ARG A 2 -6.76 -7.71 -7.05
N ILE A 3 -6.02 -8.69 -6.55
CA ILE A 3 -5.42 -8.62 -5.22
C ILE A 3 -4.10 -7.87 -5.39
N LEU A 4 -4.10 -6.60 -5.01
CA LEU A 4 -2.88 -5.80 -5.01
C LEU A 4 -2.06 -6.14 -3.77
N ILE A 5 -0.79 -6.47 -3.98
CA ILE A 5 0.17 -6.82 -2.95
C ILE A 5 1.20 -5.71 -2.92
N VAL A 6 1.35 -5.06 -1.78
CA VAL A 6 2.27 -3.94 -1.58
C VAL A 6 3.53 -4.47 -0.91
N LYS A 7 4.68 -4.09 -1.46
CA LYS A 7 5.99 -4.43 -0.87
C LYS A 7 6.33 -3.39 0.17
N VAL A 8 6.34 -3.78 1.45
CA VAL A 8 6.57 -2.87 2.57
C VAL A 8 7.95 -3.12 3.15
N ARG A 9 8.74 -2.06 3.28
CA ARG A 9 10.05 -2.12 3.92
C ARG A 9 9.84 -2.18 5.43
N ARG A 10 10.38 -3.21 6.07
CA ARG A 10 10.41 -3.32 7.53
C ARG A 10 11.75 -2.77 8.02
N ASP A 11 11.74 -1.62 8.68
CA ASP A 11 12.94 -0.97 9.24
C ASP A 11 13.44 -1.65 10.53
N SER A 12 13.57 -2.98 10.49
CA SER A 12 14.26 -3.71 11.55
C SER A 12 15.77 -3.55 11.41
N LYS A 13 16.50 -3.58 12.53
CA LYS A 13 17.98 -3.46 12.56
C LYS A 13 18.72 -4.49 11.70
N SER A 14 18.04 -5.55 11.25
CA SER A 14 18.62 -6.69 10.52
C SER A 14 18.73 -6.50 9.00
N GLY A 15 18.46 -5.31 8.47
CA GLY A 15 18.59 -5.00 7.05
C GLY A 15 17.24 -4.73 6.36
N PRO A 16 17.24 -4.36 5.07
CA PRO A 16 16.02 -4.05 4.34
C PRO A 16 15.26 -5.35 4.01
N GLU A 17 14.55 -5.89 4.99
CA GLU A 17 13.57 -6.94 4.79
C GLU A 17 12.30 -6.31 4.21
N PHE A 18 11.95 -6.72 3.01
CA PHE A 18 10.68 -6.34 2.40
C PHE A 18 9.67 -7.45 2.62
N THR A 19 8.64 -7.16 3.39
CA THR A 19 7.52 -8.08 3.59
C THR A 19 6.43 -7.76 2.58
N TRP A 20 5.84 -8.79 1.98
CA TRP A 20 4.68 -8.66 1.10
C TRP A 20 3.43 -8.55 1.95
N GLU A 21 2.78 -7.39 1.96
CA GLU A 21 1.54 -7.17 2.69
C GLU A 21 0.40 -6.90 1.72
N ARG A 22 -0.80 -7.41 2.03
CA ARG A 22 -1.96 -7.20 1.15
C ARG A 22 -2.45 -5.76 1.29
N GLU A 23 -2.71 -5.11 0.16
CA GLU A 23 -3.16 -3.72 0.13
C GLU A 23 -4.45 -3.51 0.93
N ASP A 24 -5.39 -4.46 0.88
CA ASP A 24 -6.65 -4.40 1.63
C ASP A 24 -6.42 -4.33 3.16
N GLN A 25 -5.40 -5.00 3.67
CA GLN A 25 -5.02 -4.95 5.09
C GLN A 25 -4.28 -3.66 5.42
N MET A 26 -3.40 -3.22 4.52
CA MET A 26 -2.67 -1.95 4.62
C MET A 26 -3.60 -0.74 4.61
N GLN A 27 -4.62 -0.72 3.76
CA GLN A 27 -5.62 0.36 3.72
C GLN A 27 -6.42 0.45 5.01
N LYS A 28 -6.79 -0.71 5.62
CA LYS A 28 -7.50 -0.73 6.90
C LYS A 28 -6.61 -0.29 8.07
N LYS A 29 -5.35 -0.72 8.08
CA LYS A 29 -4.41 -0.46 9.18
C LYS A 29 -3.79 0.94 9.11
N TYR A 30 -3.58 1.44 7.90
CA TYR A 30 -2.93 2.72 7.63
C TYR A 30 -3.72 3.54 6.60
N PRO A 31 -4.97 3.92 6.88
CA PRO A 31 -5.81 4.64 5.93
C PRO A 31 -5.18 5.97 5.48
N HIS A 32 -4.37 6.62 6.34
CA HIS A 32 -3.65 7.85 6.03
C HIS A 32 -2.55 7.71 4.97
N LEU A 33 -1.95 6.52 4.81
CA LEU A 33 -0.95 6.27 3.76
C LEU A 33 -1.59 6.20 2.37
N PHE A 34 -2.87 5.83 2.31
CA PHE A 34 -3.62 5.67 1.07
C PHE A 34 -4.58 6.83 0.79
N LEU A 35 -4.83 7.70 1.78
CA LEU A 35 -5.74 8.85 1.66
C LEU A 35 -5.30 9.87 0.60
N ASN A 36 -4.00 9.96 0.31
CA ASN A 36 -3.45 10.85 -0.71
C ASN A 36 -3.47 10.25 -2.12
N SER A 37 -3.84 8.97 -2.23
CA SER A 37 -4.19 8.35 -3.51
C SER A 37 -5.70 8.44 -3.68
N ALA A 38 -6.26 9.66 -3.65
CA ALA A 38 -7.53 9.87 -4.32
C ALA A 38 -7.37 9.32 -5.74
N PRO A 39 -8.34 8.58 -6.29
CA PRO A 39 -8.30 8.19 -7.68
C PRO A 39 -8.36 9.49 -8.50
N MET A 40 -7.20 10.02 -8.88
CA MET A 40 -7.03 10.81 -10.09
C MET A 40 -7.27 9.85 -11.26
N ALA A 41 -8.50 9.38 -11.34
CA ALA A 41 -9.12 8.67 -12.44
C ALA A 41 -10.54 9.23 -12.54
N ASP A 42 -10.68 10.55 -12.42
CA ASP A 42 -11.70 11.24 -13.20
C ASP A 42 -11.16 11.27 -14.63
N THR A 43 -11.58 10.25 -15.37
CA THR A 43 -11.88 10.27 -16.80
C THR A 43 -11.53 11.60 -17.49
N THR A 44 -10.33 11.70 -18.06
CA THR A 44 -10.11 12.67 -19.15
C THR A 44 -10.78 12.10 -20.39
N SER A 45 -11.89 12.75 -20.74
CA SER A 45 -12.63 12.62 -21.99
C SER A 45 -11.75 12.80 -23.23
#